data_AF-A0A5C6Z920-F1
#
_entry.id   AF-A0A5C6Z920-F1
#
_cell.length_a   1.000
_cell.length_b   1.000
_cell.length_c   1.000
_cell.angle_alpha   90.00
_cell.angle_beta   90.00
_cell.angle_gamma   90.00
#
_symmetry.space_group_name_H-M   'P 1'
#
loop_
_entity.id
_entity.type
_entity.pdbx_description
1 polymer ?
#
loop_
_entity_poly.entity_id
_entity_poly.type
_entity_poly.pdbx_seq_one_letter_code
_entity_poly.pdbx_strand_id
1 'polypeptide(L)'
;MHIDETSVEPEGSGLMPLLAAAELQDHLMTVNNDLERLQRLLDDACEALSTHFFGASGLVDQMRERLPDARDQDALQQLMLHLAGAITALQFQDMSTQLIAHTSQRLRNCSDQLARDTFGEDEDGLAVVETAPLRPNPVTQDEMDAGSIELF
;
A
#
# COMPACT_ATOMS: atom_id res chain seq x y z
N MET A 1 -24.00 26.61 -56.90
CA MET A 1 -22.84 25.83 -56.48
C MET A 1 -21.85 26.77 -55.81
N HIS A 2 -21.91 26.87 -54.49
CA HIS A 2 -20.74 27.01 -53.61
C HIS A 2 -21.27 27.04 -52.18
N ILE A 3 -21.08 25.91 -51.52
CA ILE A 3 -21.29 25.74 -50.09
C ILE A 3 -19.94 26.16 -49.50
N ASP A 4 -19.94 27.22 -48.70
CA ASP A 4 -18.75 27.67 -47.99
C ASP A 4 -18.49 26.69 -46.85
N GLU A 5 -17.52 25.79 -47.05
CA GLU A 5 -17.03 24.87 -46.03
C GLU A 5 -16.32 25.68 -44.94
N THR A 6 -17.03 25.91 -43.84
CA THR A 6 -16.41 26.16 -42.54
C THR A 6 -15.40 25.06 -42.28
N SER A 7 -14.13 25.38 -42.49
CA SER A 7 -12.99 24.55 -42.13
C SER A 7 -12.96 24.47 -40.60
N VAL A 8 -13.56 23.42 -40.06
CA VAL A 8 -13.36 23.00 -38.67
C VAL A 8 -11.94 22.45 -38.62
N GLU A 9 -11.00 23.24 -38.11
CA GLU A 9 -9.71 22.69 -37.69
C GLU A 9 -9.98 21.64 -36.60
N PRO A 10 -9.49 20.40 -36.73
CA PRO A 10 -9.62 19.43 -35.66
C PRO A 10 -8.77 19.94 -34.49
N GLU A 11 -9.40 20.12 -33.33
CA GLU A 11 -8.71 20.40 -32.08
C GLU A 11 -7.54 19.44 -31.93
N GLY A 12 -6.32 19.99 -31.90
CA GLY A 12 -5.11 19.23 -31.70
C GLY A 12 -5.22 18.46 -30.39
N SER A 13 -5.45 17.15 -30.51
CA SER A 13 -5.40 16.17 -29.44
C SER A 13 -4.20 16.48 -28.55
N GLY A 14 -4.46 16.86 -27.29
CA GLY A 14 -3.47 17.31 -26.34
C GLY A 14 -2.47 16.21 -25.97
N LEU A 15 -1.46 16.02 -26.82
CA LEU A 15 -0.30 15.19 -26.52
C LEU A 15 0.56 15.97 -25.51
N MET A 16 0.78 15.38 -24.33
CA MET A 16 1.74 15.91 -23.36
C MET A 16 3.12 16.01 -24.04
N PRO A 17 3.87 17.11 -23.87
CA PRO A 17 5.22 17.22 -24.41
C PRO A 17 6.10 16.06 -23.92
N LEU A 18 6.89 15.45 -24.81
CA LEU A 18 7.76 14.28 -24.52
C LEU A 18 8.60 14.47 -23.24
N LEU A 19 9.19 15.65 -23.07
CA LEU A 19 9.98 15.97 -21.89
C LEU A 19 9.15 15.94 -20.60
N ALA A 20 7.93 16.49 -20.63
CA ALA A 20 7.03 16.47 -19.47
C ALA A 20 6.54 15.06 -19.14
N ALA A 21 6.32 14.22 -20.15
CA ALA A 21 5.97 12.82 -19.96
C ALA A 21 7.14 12.00 -19.37
N ALA A 22 8.37 12.24 -19.83
CA ALA A 22 9.56 11.61 -19.26
C ALA A 22 9.78 12.02 -17.80
N GLU A 23 9.66 13.31 -17.48
CA GLU A 23 9.75 13.80 -16.10
C GLU A 23 8.66 13.18 -15.22
N LEU A 24 7.41 13.11 -15.69
CA LEU A 24 6.33 12.50 -14.93
C LEU A 24 6.56 11.00 -14.70
N GLN A 25 7.04 10.27 -15.70
CA GLN A 25 7.40 8.86 -15.57
C GLN A 25 8.47 8.65 -14.51
N ASP A 26 9.54 9.46 -14.53
CA ASP A 26 10.63 9.37 -13.55
C ASP A 26 10.14 9.66 -12.11
N HIS A 27 9.27 10.65 -11.94
CA HIS A 27 8.63 10.91 -10.65
C HIS A 27 7.77 9.73 -10.18
N LEU A 28 6.96 9.12 -11.08
CA LEU A 28 6.15 7.95 -10.74
C LEU A 28 7.01 6.75 -10.32
N MET A 29 8.13 6.52 -11.00
CA MET A 29 9.09 5.47 -10.63
C MET A 29 9.76 5.76 -9.29
N THR A 30 10.14 7.01 -9.03
CA THR A 30 10.73 7.43 -7.75
C THR A 30 9.75 7.20 -6.60
N VAL A 31 8.49 7.63 -6.75
CA VAL A 31 7.45 7.40 -5.73
C VAL A 31 7.24 5.91 -5.48
N ASN A 32 7.27 5.09 -6.53
CA ASN A 32 7.10 3.65 -6.37
C ASN A 32 8.25 3.01 -5.57
N ASN A 33 9.50 3.39 -5.87
CA ASN A 33 10.67 2.95 -5.10
C ASN A 33 10.59 3.40 -3.62
N ASP A 34 10.09 4.60 -3.37
CA ASP A 34 9.87 5.11 -2.01
C ASP A 34 8.77 4.33 -1.28
N LEU A 35 7.69 3.94 -1.96
CA LEU A 35 6.65 3.08 -1.40
C LEU A 35 7.18 1.68 -1.07
N GLU A 36 8.00 1.07 -1.94
CA GLU A 36 8.66 -0.21 -1.67
C GLU A 36 9.61 -0.12 -0.46
N ARG A 37 10.29 1.02 -0.28
CA ARG A 37 11.11 1.27 0.91
C ARG A 37 10.27 1.50 2.15
N LEU A 38 9.18 2.25 2.05
CA LEU A 38 8.25 2.50 3.15
C LEU A 38 7.63 1.19 3.65
N GLN A 39 7.20 0.32 2.73
CA GLN A 39 6.65 -0.99 3.06
C GLN A 39 7.64 -1.80 3.91
N ARG A 40 8.89 -1.93 3.46
CA ARG A 40 9.94 -2.63 4.23
C ARG A 40 10.17 -2.03 5.61
N LEU A 41 10.23 -0.70 5.73
CA LEU A 41 10.40 -0.03 7.02
C LEU A 41 9.23 -0.29 7.97
N LEU A 42 8.00 -0.35 7.45
CA LEU A 42 6.82 -0.66 8.24
C LEU A 42 6.77 -2.12 8.66
N ASP A 43 7.13 -3.04 7.77
CA ASP A 43 7.20 -4.47 8.07
C ASP A 43 8.23 -4.75 9.18
N ASP A 44 9.45 -4.21 9.05
CA ASP A 44 10.51 -4.33 10.07
C ASP A 44 10.05 -3.76 11.43
N ALA A 45 9.39 -2.59 11.43
CA ALA A 45 8.91 -1.96 12.64
C ALA A 45 7.78 -2.75 13.31
N CYS A 46 6.86 -3.33 12.53
CA CYS A 46 5.75 -4.13 13.03
C CYS A 46 6.21 -5.48 13.57
N GLU A 47 7.21 -6.10 12.93
CA GLU A 47 7.86 -7.31 13.45
C GLU A 47 8.55 -7.03 14.80
N ALA A 48 9.28 -5.91 14.91
CA ALA A 48 9.93 -5.50 16.15
C ALA A 48 8.89 -5.26 17.27
N LEU A 49 7.81 -4.52 16.98
CA LEU A 49 6.74 -4.27 17.95
C LEU A 49 6.07 -5.56 18.41
N SER A 50 5.75 -6.47 17.47
CA SER A 50 5.16 -7.78 17.80
C SER A 50 6.07 -8.56 18.74
N THR A 51 7.36 -8.65 18.40
CA THR A 51 8.37 -9.33 19.22
C THR A 51 8.44 -8.73 20.63
N HIS A 52 8.44 -7.40 20.75
CA HIS A 52 8.48 -6.71 22.04
C HIS A 52 7.21 -6.94 22.86
N PHE A 53 6.02 -6.92 22.26
CA PHE A 53 4.77 -7.17 22.97
C PHE A 53 4.63 -8.62 23.43
N PHE A 54 4.98 -9.60 22.58
CA PHE A 54 5.01 -11.01 22.99
C PHE A 54 6.04 -11.25 24.11
N GLY A 55 7.23 -10.67 24.00
CA GLY A 55 8.25 -10.73 25.04
C GLY A 55 7.78 -10.13 26.36
N ALA A 56 7.15 -8.95 26.32
CA ALA A 56 6.56 -8.30 27.49
C ALA A 56 5.46 -9.15 28.12
N SER A 57 4.57 -9.75 27.31
CA SER A 57 3.51 -10.65 27.81
C SER A 57 4.10 -11.85 28.55
N GLY A 58 5.13 -12.48 27.98
CA GLY A 58 5.80 -13.62 28.62
C GLY A 58 6.50 -13.26 29.94
N LEU A 59 7.04 -12.04 30.06
CA LEU A 59 7.59 -11.55 31.33
C LEU A 59 6.50 -11.33 32.38
N VAL A 60 5.37 -10.76 31.98
CA VAL A 60 4.21 -10.53 32.86
C VAL A 60 3.63 -11.85 33.37
N ASP A 61 3.52 -12.87 32.51
CA ASP A 61 3.08 -14.20 32.91
C ASP A 61 4.00 -14.83 33.96
N GLN A 62 5.33 -14.75 33.77
CA GLN A 62 6.32 -15.21 34.75
C GLN A 62 6.26 -14.45 36.08
N MET A 63 5.96 -13.14 36.04
CA MET A 63 5.78 -12.35 37.26
C MET A 63 4.51 -12.78 38.00
N ARG A 64 3.40 -12.99 37.30
CA ARG A 64 2.13 -13.41 37.92
C ARG A 64 2.26 -14.69 38.73
N GLU A 65 3.06 -15.66 38.27
CA GLU A 65 3.34 -16.90 39.02
C GLU A 65 4.10 -16.69 40.33
N ARG A 66 4.81 -15.55 40.47
CA ARG A 66 5.72 -15.26 41.59
C ARG A 66 5.16 -14.24 42.58
N LEU A 67 4.04 -13.59 42.28
CA LEU A 67 3.45 -12.57 43.15
C LEU A 67 2.32 -13.13 44.03
N PRO A 68 2.44 -13.02 45.37
CA PRO A 68 1.45 -13.53 46.32
C PRO A 68 0.29 -12.55 46.60
N ASP A 69 0.41 -11.27 46.27
CA ASP A 69 -0.58 -10.23 46.64
C ASP A 69 -1.63 -9.97 45.55
N ALA A 70 -2.90 -9.95 45.95
CA ALA A 70 -4.04 -9.79 45.04
C ALA A 70 -4.07 -8.42 44.31
N ARG A 71 -3.49 -7.38 44.91
CA ARG A 71 -3.49 -6.03 44.33
C ARG A 71 -2.51 -5.90 43.16
N ASP A 72 -1.38 -6.59 43.23
CA ASP A 72 -0.40 -6.61 42.15
C ASP A 72 -0.83 -7.55 41.01
N GLN A 73 -1.62 -8.58 41.33
CA GLN A 73 -2.23 -9.45 40.33
C GLN A 73 -3.24 -8.70 39.43
N ASP A 74 -4.04 -7.79 39.98
CA ASP A 74 -4.97 -6.97 39.18
C ASP A 74 -4.24 -6.04 38.21
N ALA A 75 -3.17 -5.37 38.67
CA ALA A 75 -2.34 -4.52 37.81
C ALA A 75 -1.67 -5.32 36.67
N LEU A 76 -1.17 -6.52 36.96
CA LEU A 76 -0.62 -7.42 35.93
C LEU A 76 -1.68 -7.86 34.93
N GLN A 77 -2.90 -8.17 35.40
CA GLN A 77 -4.01 -8.53 34.52
C GLN A 77 -4.41 -7.37 33.59
N GLN A 78 -4.44 -6.13 34.08
CA GLN A 78 -4.69 -4.94 33.26
C GLN A 78 -3.59 -4.72 32.22
N LEU A 79 -2.31 -4.90 32.62
CA LEU A 79 -1.19 -4.82 31.69
C LEU A 79 -1.28 -5.88 30.57
N MET A 80 -1.66 -7.12 30.90
CA MET A 80 -1.88 -8.16 29.88
C MET A 80 -2.98 -7.79 28.89
N LEU A 81 -4.08 -7.17 29.36
CA LEU A 81 -5.15 -6.71 28.47
C LEU A 81 -4.66 -5.62 27.51
N HIS A 82 -3.83 -4.69 27.98
CA HIS A 82 -3.21 -3.68 27.11
C HIS A 82 -2.24 -4.30 26.09
N LEU A 83 -1.44 -5.27 26.49
CA LEU A 83 -0.53 -5.99 25.58
C LEU A 83 -1.30 -6.78 24.52
N ALA A 84 -2.35 -7.50 24.92
CA ALA A 84 -3.23 -8.21 23.98
C ALA A 84 -3.92 -7.25 23.00
N GLY A 85 -4.39 -6.09 23.51
CA GLY A 85 -4.96 -5.03 22.67
C GLY A 85 -3.95 -4.47 21.66
N ALA A 86 -2.69 -4.26 22.07
CA ALA A 86 -1.63 -3.79 21.17
C ALA A 86 -1.28 -4.81 20.09
N ILE A 87 -1.19 -6.10 20.45
CA ILE A 87 -0.97 -7.20 19.49
C ILE A 87 -2.13 -7.28 18.49
N THR A 88 -3.37 -7.15 18.97
CA THR A 88 -4.55 -7.13 18.10
C THR A 88 -4.53 -5.90 17.18
N ALA A 89 -4.12 -4.74 17.68
CA ALA A 89 -3.99 -3.53 16.85
C ALA A 89 -2.91 -3.67 15.76
N LEU A 90 -1.84 -4.42 16.01
CA LEU A 90 -0.83 -4.72 14.99
C LEU A 90 -1.38 -5.58 13.85
N GLN A 91 -2.48 -6.30 14.04
CA GLN A 91 -3.14 -7.05 12.95
C GLN A 91 -3.73 -6.12 11.87
N PHE A 92 -3.90 -4.81 12.15
CA PHE A 92 -4.26 -3.82 11.13
C PHE A 92 -3.07 -3.46 10.19
N GLN A 93 -1.85 -3.92 10.48
CA GLN A 93 -0.71 -3.75 9.59
C GLN A 93 -0.97 -4.41 8.24
N ASP A 94 -1.47 -5.65 8.21
CA ASP A 94 -1.68 -6.40 6.96
C ASP A 94 -2.52 -5.60 5.95
N MET A 95 -3.48 -4.82 6.44
CA MET A 95 -4.31 -3.94 5.60
C MET A 95 -3.56 -2.71 5.10
N SER A 96 -2.68 -2.13 5.91
CA SER A 96 -1.81 -1.04 5.49
C SER A 96 -0.82 -1.50 4.41
N THR A 97 -0.25 -2.69 4.59
CA THR A 97 0.63 -3.34 3.61
C THR A 97 -0.10 -3.60 2.29
N GLN A 98 -1.35 -4.07 2.33
CA GLN A 98 -2.19 -4.24 1.13
C GLN A 98 -2.48 -2.93 0.40
N LEU A 99 -2.80 -1.86 1.13
CA LEU A 99 -3.05 -0.53 0.53
C LEU A 99 -1.79 0.04 -0.14
N ILE A 100 -0.62 -0.13 0.48
CA ILE A 100 0.65 0.28 -0.11
C ILE A 100 0.93 -0.52 -1.38
N ALA A 101 0.81 -1.85 -1.33
CA ALA A 101 1.02 -2.72 -2.49
C ALA A 101 0.09 -2.36 -3.67
N HIS A 102 -1.20 -2.15 -3.40
CA HIS A 102 -2.17 -1.71 -4.41
C HIS A 102 -1.79 -0.34 -5.02
N THR A 103 -1.37 0.60 -4.17
CA THR A 103 -0.95 1.93 -4.62
C THR A 103 0.29 1.84 -5.51
N SER A 104 1.30 1.06 -5.11
CA SER A 104 2.50 0.79 -5.88
C SER A 104 2.18 0.19 -7.25
N GLN A 105 1.28 -0.79 -7.31
CA GLN A 105 0.86 -1.41 -8.57
C GLN A 105 0.13 -0.44 -9.49
N ARG A 106 -0.74 0.42 -8.94
CA ARG A 106 -1.41 1.46 -9.74
C ARG A 106 -0.43 2.47 -10.31
N LEU A 107 0.54 2.93 -9.51
CA LEU A 107 1.54 3.88 -9.96
C LEU A 107 2.46 3.27 -11.03
N ARG A 108 2.84 1.99 -10.88
CA ARG A 108 3.61 1.25 -11.88
C ARG A 108 2.85 1.12 -13.20
N ASN A 109 1.59 0.70 -13.15
CA ASN A 109 0.71 0.64 -14.31
C ASN A 109 0.55 2.02 -14.99
N CYS A 110 0.44 3.12 -14.23
CA CYS A 110 0.43 4.48 -14.81
C CYS A 110 1.75 4.83 -15.49
N SER A 111 2.88 4.51 -14.86
CA SER A 111 4.21 4.73 -15.42
C SER A 111 4.41 3.95 -16.73
N ASP A 112 4.01 2.68 -16.77
CA ASP A 112 4.15 1.83 -17.96
C ASP A 112 3.25 2.28 -19.12
N GLN A 113 2.02 2.71 -18.83
CA GLN A 113 1.13 3.30 -19.84
C GLN A 113 1.71 4.59 -20.41
N LEU A 114 2.19 5.50 -19.54
CA LEU A 114 2.82 6.72 -19.98
C LEU A 114 4.05 6.43 -20.84
N ALA A 115 4.83 5.42 -20.48
CA ALA A 115 5.98 4.98 -21.26
C ALA A 115 5.57 4.55 -22.67
N ARG A 116 4.62 3.61 -22.76
CA ARG A 116 4.15 3.06 -24.02
C ARG A 116 3.55 4.13 -24.93
N ASP A 117 2.71 5.00 -24.37
CA ASP A 117 1.97 5.99 -25.14
C ASP A 117 2.87 7.16 -25.58
N THR A 118 4.00 7.40 -24.90
CA THR A 118 4.90 8.54 -25.18
C THR A 118 6.14 8.14 -26.00
N PHE A 119 6.79 7.02 -25.64
CA PHE A 119 8.04 6.59 -26.28
C PHE A 119 7.82 5.64 -27.46
N GLY A 120 6.59 5.13 -27.63
CA GLY A 120 6.25 4.16 -28.65
C GLY A 120 6.72 2.74 -28.29
N GLU A 121 6.43 1.79 -29.17
CA GLU A 121 7.02 0.45 -29.07
C GLU A 121 8.47 0.55 -29.58
N ASP A 122 9.45 0.27 -28.71
CA ASP A 122 10.84 0.16 -29.14
C ASP A 122 10.97 -0.91 -30.24
N GLU A 123 11.92 -0.75 -31.16
CA GLU A 123 12.23 -1.76 -32.20
C GLU A 123 12.56 -3.16 -31.62
N ASP A 124 12.79 -3.26 -30.29
CA ASP A 124 13.12 -4.48 -29.54
C ASP A 124 11.92 -5.18 -28.85
N GLY A 125 10.68 -4.68 -28.98
CA GLY A 125 9.48 -5.44 -28.58
C GLY A 125 8.38 -4.63 -27.89
N LEU A 126 7.21 -5.27 -27.71
CA LEU A 126 6.04 -4.68 -27.06
C LEU A 126 6.35 -4.28 -25.61
N ALA A 127 6.11 -3.01 -25.26
CA ALA A 127 6.20 -2.55 -23.87
C ALA A 127 5.21 -3.34 -23.00
N VAL A 128 5.74 -4.12 -22.05
CA VAL A 128 4.92 -4.87 -21.10
C VAL A 128 4.35 -3.88 -20.10
N VAL A 129 3.04 -3.64 -20.18
CA VAL A 129 2.30 -2.81 -19.22
C VAL A 129 1.85 -3.68 -18.07
N GLU A 130 2.22 -3.32 -16.84
CA GLU A 130 1.68 -4.00 -15.68
C GLU A 130 0.16 -3.93 -15.66
N THR A 131 -0.51 -5.03 -15.35
CA THR A 131 -1.98 -5.05 -15.31
C THR A 131 -2.46 -4.24 -14.10
N ALA A 132 -3.33 -3.26 -14.34
CA ALA A 132 -3.94 -2.49 -13.27
C ALA A 132 -4.74 -3.40 -12.31
N PRO A 133 -4.79 -3.10 -11.00
CA PRO A 133 -5.62 -3.84 -10.08
C PRO A 133 -7.08 -3.81 -10.52
N LEU A 134 -7.74 -4.98 -10.49
CA LEU A 134 -9.12 -5.15 -10.99
C LEU A 134 -10.16 -4.39 -10.16
N ARG A 135 -9.90 -4.16 -8.87
CA ARG A 135 -10.80 -3.43 -7.97
C ARG A 135 -10.23 -2.03 -7.66
N PRO A 136 -11.07 -0.98 -7.74
CA PRO A 136 -10.64 0.39 -7.46
C PRO A 136 -10.31 0.62 -5.98
N ASN A 137 -10.89 -0.16 -5.07
CA ASN A 137 -10.62 -0.11 -3.64
C ASN A 137 -10.27 -1.52 -3.13
N PRO A 138 -9.05 -1.74 -2.59
CA PRO A 138 -8.60 -3.06 -2.15
C PRO A 138 -9.06 -3.42 -0.74
N VAL A 139 -9.57 -2.46 0.05
CA VAL A 139 -10.04 -2.70 1.42
C VAL A 139 -11.40 -2.03 1.61
N THR A 140 -12.42 -2.80 1.99
CA THR A 140 -13.71 -2.26 2.42
C THR A 140 -13.95 -2.54 3.91
N GLN A 141 -14.59 -1.61 4.63
CA GLN A 141 -14.86 -1.75 6.07
C GLN A 141 -15.72 -2.99 6.39
N ASP A 142 -16.61 -3.38 5.48
CA ASP A 142 -17.49 -4.55 5.63
C ASP A 142 -16.74 -5.89 5.58
N GLU A 143 -15.57 -5.95 4.94
CA GLU A 143 -14.69 -7.13 4.94
C GLU A 143 -13.86 -7.23 6.24
N MET A 144 -13.70 -6.12 6.98
CA MET A 144 -12.94 -6.05 8.23
C MET A 144 -13.64 -6.70 9.43
N ASP A 145 -14.97 -6.59 9.52
CA ASP A 145 -15.75 -7.12 10.65
C ASP A 145 -15.99 -8.65 10.55
N ALA A 146 -15.84 -9.22 9.34
CA ALA A 146 -16.15 -10.62 9.05
C ALA A 146 -14.94 -11.58 9.18
N GLY A 147 -13.73 -11.08 9.39
CA GLY A 147 -12.50 -11.90 9.45
C GLY A 147 -12.17 -12.64 8.14
N SER A 148 -12.75 -12.21 7.03
CA SER A 148 -12.63 -12.82 5.70
C SER A 148 -12.04 -11.82 4.74
N ILE A 149 -10.73 -11.59 4.86
CA ILE A 149 -9.98 -10.86 3.84
C ILE A 149 -9.66 -11.89 2.74
N GLU A 150 -10.37 -11.83 1.60
CA GLU A 150 -9.87 -12.48 0.39
C GLU A 150 -8.61 -11.71 -0.04
N LEU A 151 -7.46 -12.32 0.24
CA LEU A 151 -6.16 -11.91 -0.27
C LEU A 151 -6.21 -12.01 -1.80
N PHE A 152 -6.10 -10.87 -2.50
CA PHE A 152 -5.83 -10.84 -3.93
C PHE A 152 -4.38 -11.22 -4.20
#